data_AF-A0A167JGR6-F1
#
_entry.id   AF-A0A167JGR6-F1
#
_cell.length_a   1.000
_cell.length_b   1.000
_cell.length_c   1.000
_cell.angle_alpha   90.00
_cell.angle_beta   90.00
_cell.angle_gamma   90.00
#
_symmetry.space_group_name_H-M   'P 1'
#
loop_
_entity.id
_entity.type
_entity.pdbx_description
1 polymer ?
#
loop_
_entity_poly.entity_id
_entity_poly.type
_entity_poly.pdbx_seq_one_letter_code
_entity_poly.pdbx_strand_id
1 'polypeptide(L)'
;MAPTTQSHTSTGTVATEKGSGSVFDRKPMVIGLYGLPGSGKSSLMNQIKLQVNHEKFLFYEGSELISTLMAGDLAAFAKLNEQEKRQVREQAITSVAKDCLTHNCTALVVGHYMFWPEDEMEGNVVATSSDFRVYTHIIYLSVTVPAMLERRLSDMHRQRPPVSAAHLQQWQQAEIDHLRRLCREHCILFSTVPQHSDPLSFTLKLVRHFERTNGSCNLAHVATRVKNALVADERTKTVLVVDADKTLAGEDAGSMFWQAVNGSSQELLDTCPLKILFSSPFGYSEAGFRQATLLYEEAANDADFETLCERLASSITVHPEFITLFQQVCSHGHVRVVVLTCGIRRVWQVVLEKAGFGDSIKVIGGGRILDEVVITPQIKAQVVSSLRKQSGLYVWAFGDSPLDLPMLEAADSSIIVSGNVRNRSRSMEDALRGAIDNRGFCPRQVLLPPHVAPRLNTTKLPLLAFSDPDFVEAVVYSRAIGITTVASKLVSTYSCTVVHATDTGAAKLLMSQTRDASVAGIG
;
A
#
# COMPACT_ATOMS: atom_id res chain seq x y z
N MET A 1 -28.05 3.42 -41.09
CA MET A 1 -27.57 2.17 -40.46
C MET A 1 -26.58 2.55 -39.38
N ALA A 2 -26.99 2.43 -38.13
CA ALA A 2 -26.21 2.79 -36.94
C ALA A 2 -25.23 1.66 -36.58
N PRO A 3 -24.04 1.96 -36.05
CA PRO A 3 -23.22 0.97 -35.37
C PRO A 3 -23.58 0.94 -33.88
N THR A 4 -24.05 -0.22 -33.44
CA THR A 4 -24.32 -0.57 -32.04
C THR A 4 -23.03 -0.62 -31.22
N THR A 5 -22.89 0.30 -30.27
CA THR A 5 -21.91 0.28 -29.19
C THR A 5 -22.43 -0.61 -28.06
N GLN A 6 -21.77 -1.75 -27.84
CA GLN A 6 -21.99 -2.55 -26.63
C GLN A 6 -21.17 -1.95 -25.48
N SER A 7 -21.88 -1.43 -24.47
CA SER A 7 -21.35 -1.00 -23.19
C SER A 7 -21.11 -2.21 -22.30
N HIS A 8 -19.85 -2.57 -22.05
CA HIS A 8 -19.50 -3.49 -20.98
C HIS A 8 -19.50 -2.75 -19.64
N THR A 9 -20.62 -2.81 -18.94
CA THR A 9 -20.75 -2.45 -17.52
C THR A 9 -20.06 -3.50 -16.66
N SER A 10 -18.90 -3.16 -16.11
CA SER A 10 -18.23 -3.94 -15.07
C SER A 10 -18.91 -3.67 -13.72
N THR A 11 -19.88 -4.50 -13.35
CA THR A 11 -20.45 -4.54 -12.00
C THR A 11 -19.42 -5.12 -11.04
N GLY A 12 -18.75 -4.25 -10.27
CA GLY A 12 -17.89 -4.65 -9.15
C GLY A 12 -18.75 -5.19 -8.02
N THR A 13 -18.78 -6.51 -7.87
CA THR A 13 -19.43 -7.18 -6.74
C THR A 13 -18.60 -6.92 -5.47
N VAL A 14 -19.21 -6.20 -4.52
CA VAL A 14 -18.70 -6.00 -3.18
C VAL A 14 -18.74 -7.34 -2.45
N ALA A 15 -17.61 -8.01 -2.34
CA ALA A 15 -17.45 -9.15 -1.45
C ALA A 15 -17.33 -8.64 -0.01
N THR A 16 -18.44 -8.72 0.73
CA THR A 16 -18.46 -8.59 2.19
C THR A 16 -17.77 -9.80 2.82
N GLU A 17 -16.51 -9.66 3.23
CA GLU A 17 -15.89 -10.60 4.17
C GLU A 17 -16.48 -10.40 5.57
N LYS A 18 -17.52 -11.17 5.88
CA LYS A 18 -17.97 -11.40 7.25
C LYS A 18 -17.11 -12.50 7.86
N GLY A 19 -16.53 -12.20 9.03
CA GLY A 19 -15.63 -13.09 9.74
C GLY A 19 -16.26 -14.41 10.18
N SER A 20 -15.56 -15.49 9.82
CA SER A 20 -15.31 -16.64 10.70
C SER A 20 -13.98 -17.25 10.25
N GLY A 21 -12.87 -16.73 10.74
CA GLY A 21 -11.54 -17.24 10.38
C GLY A 21 -11.36 -18.66 10.90
N SER A 22 -11.58 -19.66 10.05
CA SER A 22 -11.16 -21.03 10.30
C SER A 22 -9.64 -21.09 10.24
N VAL A 23 -9.03 -21.79 11.19
CA VAL A 23 -7.58 -21.92 11.44
C VAL A 23 -6.81 -22.70 10.33
N PHE A 24 -7.35 -22.80 9.11
CA PHE A 24 -6.84 -23.66 8.04
C PHE A 24 -6.46 -22.99 6.70
N ASP A 25 -6.30 -21.66 6.63
CA ASP A 25 -6.11 -20.96 5.34
C ASP A 25 -4.84 -20.10 5.22
N ARG A 26 -3.76 -20.41 5.94
CA ARG A 26 -2.46 -19.72 5.74
C ARG A 26 -1.62 -20.45 4.70
N LYS A 27 -1.51 -19.86 3.50
CA LYS A 27 -0.50 -20.25 2.51
C LYS A 27 0.90 -20.11 3.14
N PRO A 28 1.76 -21.16 3.11
CA PRO A 28 3.10 -21.08 3.69
C PRO A 28 3.96 -20.08 2.91
N MET A 29 4.97 -19.50 3.57
CA MET A 29 5.91 -18.62 2.90
C MET A 29 6.93 -19.45 2.11
N VAL A 30 6.90 -19.30 0.79
CA VAL A 30 7.86 -19.94 -0.12
C VAL A 30 8.47 -18.86 -1.01
N ILE A 31 9.79 -18.69 -0.91
CA ILE A 31 10.58 -17.69 -1.61
C ILE A 31 11.34 -18.40 -2.74
N GLY A 32 11.10 -18.01 -3.99
CA GLY A 32 11.89 -18.45 -5.12
C GLY A 32 13.12 -17.56 -5.30
N LEU A 33 14.31 -18.15 -5.44
CA LEU A 33 15.53 -17.47 -5.85
C LEU A 33 15.84 -17.85 -7.31
N TYR A 34 15.64 -16.89 -8.21
CA TYR A 34 15.76 -17.04 -9.66
C TYR A 34 16.97 -16.27 -10.22
N GLY A 35 17.29 -16.51 -11.48
CA GLY A 35 18.46 -15.96 -12.17
C GLY A 35 19.05 -16.95 -13.17
N LEU A 36 19.82 -16.45 -14.12
CA LEU A 36 20.38 -17.29 -15.19
C LEU A 36 21.31 -18.41 -14.69
N PRO A 37 21.51 -19.49 -15.46
CA PRO A 37 22.56 -20.47 -15.19
C PRO A 37 23.95 -19.81 -15.14
N GLY A 38 24.64 -19.94 -14.00
CA GLY A 38 25.92 -19.29 -13.74
C GLY A 38 25.83 -17.96 -12.98
N SER A 39 24.62 -17.49 -12.62
CA SER A 39 24.46 -16.27 -11.82
C SER A 39 24.91 -16.42 -10.36
N GLY A 40 25.12 -17.64 -9.85
CA GLY A 40 25.57 -17.89 -8.48
C GLY A 40 24.47 -18.13 -7.45
N LYS A 41 23.23 -18.47 -7.88
CA LYS A 41 22.08 -18.73 -6.98
C LYS A 41 22.38 -19.71 -5.85
N SER A 42 22.95 -20.87 -6.17
CA SER A 42 23.29 -21.92 -5.19
C SER A 42 24.32 -21.44 -4.18
N SER A 43 25.36 -20.73 -4.66
CA SER A 43 26.38 -20.12 -3.79
C SER A 43 25.76 -19.08 -2.86
N LEU A 44 24.87 -18.22 -3.38
CA LEU A 44 24.16 -17.22 -2.60
C LEU A 44 23.23 -17.87 -1.56
N MET A 45 22.47 -18.89 -1.93
CA MET A 45 21.65 -19.64 -0.98
C MET A 45 22.50 -20.25 0.14
N ASN A 46 23.66 -20.82 -0.18
CA ASN A 46 24.55 -21.39 0.84
C ASN A 46 25.14 -20.32 1.77
N GLN A 47 25.38 -19.11 1.28
CA GLN A 47 25.76 -17.98 2.13
C GLN A 47 24.59 -17.52 3.02
N ILE A 48 23.36 -17.47 2.50
CA ILE A 48 22.16 -17.11 3.26
C ILE A 48 21.90 -18.13 4.37
N LYS A 49 22.07 -19.42 4.10
CA LYS A 49 21.96 -20.51 5.10
C LYS A 49 22.77 -20.20 6.36
N LEU A 50 23.97 -19.66 6.22
CA LEU A 50 24.85 -19.33 7.35
C LEU A 50 24.40 -18.09 8.16
N GLN A 51 23.43 -17.33 7.67
CA GLN A 51 23.04 -16.01 8.19
C GLN A 51 21.61 -15.94 8.73
N VAL A 52 20.84 -17.03 8.60
CA VAL A 52 19.45 -17.12 9.07
C VAL A 52 19.28 -18.30 10.04
N ASN A 53 18.21 -18.28 10.82
CA ASN A 53 17.92 -19.37 11.76
C ASN A 53 17.44 -20.63 11.00
N HIS A 54 18.23 -21.70 11.03
CA HIS A 54 17.90 -22.99 10.41
C HIS A 54 16.61 -23.62 10.92
N GLU A 55 16.17 -23.31 12.14
CA GLU A 55 14.89 -23.83 12.69
C GLU A 55 13.66 -23.19 12.04
N LYS A 56 13.85 -22.07 11.33
CA LYS A 56 12.76 -21.32 10.68
C LYS A 56 12.79 -21.40 9.16
N PHE A 57 13.89 -21.92 8.60
CA PHE A 57 14.14 -21.90 7.16
C PHE A 57 14.49 -23.29 6.62
N LEU A 58 13.73 -23.71 5.62
CA LEU A 58 14.04 -24.84 4.76
C LEU A 58 14.65 -24.34 3.46
N PHE A 59 15.60 -25.11 2.91
CA PHE A 59 16.34 -24.71 1.72
C PHE A 59 16.35 -25.83 0.71
N TYR A 60 16.04 -25.49 -0.53
CA TYR A 60 15.90 -26.47 -1.59
C TYR A 60 16.60 -26.02 -2.87
N GLU A 61 17.42 -26.90 -3.43
CA GLU A 61 17.85 -26.82 -4.83
C GLU A 61 16.82 -27.54 -5.71
N GLY A 62 16.24 -26.86 -6.68
CA GLY A 62 15.19 -27.44 -7.53
C GLY A 62 15.63 -28.72 -8.25
N SER A 63 16.89 -28.80 -8.68
CA SER A 63 17.44 -30.02 -9.31
C SER A 63 17.59 -31.19 -8.32
N GLU A 64 17.92 -30.92 -7.06
CA GLU A 64 18.06 -31.97 -6.03
C GLU A 64 16.68 -32.50 -5.61
N LEU A 65 15.67 -31.62 -5.54
CA LEU A 65 14.29 -32.02 -5.31
C LEU A 65 13.77 -32.96 -6.40
N ILE A 66 13.99 -32.61 -7.67
CA ILE A 66 13.60 -33.45 -8.81
C ILE A 66 14.33 -34.80 -8.75
N SER A 67 15.64 -34.78 -8.47
CA SER A 67 16.44 -36.00 -8.33
C SER A 67 15.88 -36.92 -7.24
N THR A 68 15.52 -36.36 -6.07
CA THR A 68 14.93 -37.11 -4.95
C THR A 68 13.62 -37.79 -5.35
N LEU A 69 12.75 -37.10 -6.10
CA LEU A 69 11.50 -37.70 -6.60
C LEU A 69 11.75 -38.83 -7.62
N MET A 70 12.87 -38.76 -8.35
CA MET A 70 13.30 -39.76 -9.34
C MET A 70 14.25 -40.81 -8.74
N ALA A 71 14.19 -41.04 -7.43
CA ALA A 71 15.03 -42.00 -6.71
C ALA A 71 16.55 -41.80 -6.92
N GLY A 72 16.98 -40.55 -7.12
CA GLY A 72 18.38 -40.15 -7.30
C GLY A 72 18.85 -40.04 -8.76
N ASP A 73 17.99 -40.29 -9.75
CA ASP A 73 18.38 -40.32 -11.17
C ASP A 73 17.88 -39.09 -11.96
N LEU A 74 18.71 -38.04 -12.01
CA LEU A 74 18.44 -36.88 -12.87
C LEU A 74 18.58 -37.20 -14.37
N ALA A 75 19.33 -38.24 -14.74
CA ALA A 75 19.44 -38.68 -16.13
C ALA A 75 18.14 -39.40 -16.57
N ALA A 76 17.44 -40.07 -15.66
CA ALA A 76 16.08 -40.57 -15.91
C ALA A 76 15.12 -39.40 -16.18
N PHE A 77 15.18 -38.33 -15.38
CA PHE A 77 14.37 -37.13 -15.62
C PHE A 77 14.60 -36.53 -17.01
N ALA A 78 15.85 -36.48 -17.48
CA ALA A 78 16.18 -35.95 -18.80
C ALA A 78 15.53 -36.73 -19.96
N LYS A 79 15.29 -38.04 -19.77
CA LYS A 79 14.68 -38.94 -20.78
C LYS A 79 13.16 -38.88 -20.83
N LEU A 80 12.53 -38.28 -19.82
CA LEU A 80 11.08 -38.11 -19.78
C LEU A 80 10.60 -37.18 -20.91
N ASN A 81 9.34 -37.34 -21.32
CA ASN A 81 8.72 -36.36 -22.20
C ASN A 81 8.35 -35.07 -21.42
N GLU A 82 8.00 -33.99 -22.13
CA GLU A 82 7.75 -32.70 -21.49
C GLU A 82 6.55 -32.69 -20.53
N GLN A 83 5.51 -33.51 -20.78
CA GLN A 83 4.37 -33.64 -19.89
C GLN A 83 4.76 -34.32 -18.57
N GLU A 84 5.56 -35.38 -18.64
CA GLU A 84 6.09 -36.09 -17.46
C GLU A 84 7.05 -35.19 -16.67
N LYS A 85 7.97 -34.49 -17.36
CA LYS A 85 8.87 -33.52 -16.69
C LYS A 85 8.06 -32.45 -15.96
N ARG A 86 6.99 -31.95 -16.58
CA ARG A 86 6.08 -30.98 -15.95
C ARG A 86 5.43 -31.56 -14.70
N GLN A 87 4.90 -32.79 -14.75
CA GLN A 87 4.29 -33.44 -13.58
C GLN A 87 5.29 -33.57 -12.42
N VAL A 88 6.53 -33.96 -12.69
CA VAL A 88 7.57 -34.07 -11.66
C VAL A 88 7.92 -32.70 -11.07
N ARG A 89 8.02 -31.64 -11.89
CA ARG A 89 8.24 -30.26 -11.41
C ARG A 89 7.10 -29.78 -10.53
N GLU A 90 5.85 -30.03 -10.94
CA GLU A 90 4.65 -29.66 -10.17
C GLU A 90 4.60 -30.40 -8.83
N GLN A 91 4.99 -31.69 -8.79
CA GLN A 91 5.10 -32.47 -7.55
C GLN A 91 6.19 -31.92 -6.62
N ALA A 92 7.37 -31.57 -7.17
CA ALA A 92 8.49 -31.04 -6.39
C ALA A 92 8.13 -29.73 -5.67
N ILE A 93 7.54 -28.76 -6.37
CA ILE A 93 7.18 -27.49 -5.72
C ILE A 93 6.01 -27.65 -4.74
N THR A 94 5.09 -28.58 -5.01
CA THR A 94 3.99 -28.90 -4.09
C THR A 94 4.49 -29.56 -2.80
N SER A 95 5.52 -30.41 -2.87
CA SER A 95 6.11 -31.02 -1.67
C SER A 95 6.78 -29.96 -0.78
N VAL A 96 7.43 -28.95 -1.35
CA VAL A 96 7.98 -27.82 -0.58
C VAL A 96 6.89 -27.12 0.23
N ALA A 97 5.75 -26.82 -0.36
CA ALA A 97 4.64 -26.19 0.35
C ALA A 97 4.14 -27.06 1.52
N LYS A 98 4.06 -28.38 1.31
CA LYS A 98 3.67 -29.34 2.35
C LYS A 98 4.69 -29.40 3.49
N ASP A 99 5.98 -29.37 3.17
CA ASP A 99 7.04 -29.37 4.16
C ASP A 99 7.01 -28.09 5.01
N CYS A 100 6.81 -26.93 4.38
CA CYS A 100 6.64 -25.66 5.10
C CYS A 100 5.47 -25.68 6.08
N LEU A 101 4.32 -26.23 5.67
CA LEU A 101 3.15 -26.35 6.54
C LEU A 101 3.40 -27.32 7.70
N THR A 102 4.09 -28.43 7.43
CA THR A 102 4.39 -29.47 8.43
C THR A 102 5.35 -28.96 9.50
N HIS A 103 6.37 -28.22 9.09
CA HIS A 103 7.43 -27.73 9.99
C HIS A 103 7.20 -26.28 10.46
N ASN A 104 6.12 -25.63 10.01
CA ASN A 104 5.86 -24.21 10.23
C ASN A 104 7.08 -23.31 9.88
N CYS A 105 7.73 -23.61 8.76
CA CYS A 105 8.96 -22.97 8.30
C CYS A 105 8.74 -22.20 6.99
N THR A 106 9.61 -21.22 6.75
CA THR A 106 9.74 -20.56 5.44
C THR A 106 10.65 -21.39 4.54
N ALA A 107 10.32 -21.56 3.26
CA ALA A 107 11.24 -22.17 2.30
C ALA A 107 11.92 -21.13 1.42
N LEU A 108 13.20 -21.34 1.13
CA LEU A 108 13.93 -20.70 0.05
C LEU A 108 14.30 -21.74 -1.00
N VAL A 109 13.79 -21.58 -2.22
CA VAL A 109 13.93 -22.54 -3.31
C VAL A 109 14.73 -21.91 -4.44
N VAL A 110 15.85 -22.51 -4.82
CA VAL A 110 16.62 -22.11 -6.00
C VAL A 110 16.04 -22.80 -7.23
N GLY A 111 15.68 -22.02 -8.24
CA GLY A 111 15.00 -22.51 -9.44
C GLY A 111 15.47 -21.85 -10.73
N HIS A 112 14.97 -22.40 -11.84
CA HIS A 112 15.13 -21.85 -13.18
C HIS A 112 13.75 -21.48 -13.72
N TYR A 113 13.63 -20.34 -14.40
CA TYR A 113 12.38 -19.93 -15.04
C TYR A 113 12.27 -20.50 -16.46
N MET A 114 13.32 -20.34 -17.24
CA MET A 114 13.42 -20.89 -18.59
C MET A 114 14.85 -21.41 -18.87
N PHE A 115 15.00 -22.16 -19.96
CA PHE A 115 16.28 -22.44 -20.60
C PHE A 115 16.22 -21.91 -22.02
N TRP A 116 17.23 -21.13 -22.43
CA TRP A 116 17.25 -20.52 -23.75
C TRP A 116 18.60 -20.75 -24.44
N PRO A 117 18.72 -21.81 -25.25
CA PRO A 117 19.85 -22.00 -26.16
C PRO A 117 19.95 -20.83 -27.15
N GLU A 118 21.17 -20.43 -27.51
CA GLU A 118 21.39 -19.26 -28.38
C GLU A 118 20.91 -19.47 -29.83
N ASP A 119 20.88 -20.73 -30.27
CA ASP A 119 20.37 -21.13 -31.57
C ASP A 119 18.84 -21.22 -31.65
N GLU A 120 18.14 -21.04 -30.52
CA GLU A 120 16.67 -21.05 -30.46
C GLU A 120 16.09 -19.62 -30.49
N MET A 121 15.00 -19.45 -31.24
CA MET A 121 14.31 -18.16 -31.37
C MET A 121 13.66 -17.69 -30.06
N GLU A 122 13.25 -18.62 -29.20
CA GLU A 122 12.54 -18.33 -27.95
C GLU A 122 13.03 -19.27 -26.84
N GLY A 123 12.97 -18.80 -25.59
CA GLY A 123 13.34 -19.61 -24.43
C GLY A 123 12.27 -20.62 -24.04
N ASN A 124 12.68 -21.84 -23.71
CA ASN A 124 11.82 -22.89 -23.19
C ASN A 124 11.50 -22.65 -21.70
N VAL A 125 10.27 -22.18 -21.42
CA VAL A 125 9.79 -21.93 -20.05
C VAL A 125 9.56 -23.25 -19.31
N VAL A 126 10.26 -23.42 -18.19
CA VAL A 126 10.16 -24.62 -17.34
C VAL A 126 9.35 -24.40 -16.06
N ALA A 127 9.08 -23.14 -15.70
CA ALA A 127 8.16 -22.83 -14.62
C ALA A 127 6.73 -23.26 -14.95
N THR A 128 6.05 -23.84 -13.97
CA THR A 128 4.72 -24.42 -14.10
C THR A 128 3.66 -23.56 -13.42
N SER A 129 2.38 -23.84 -13.68
CA SER A 129 1.29 -23.21 -12.95
C SER A 129 1.35 -23.47 -11.44
N SER A 130 1.91 -24.61 -11.01
CA SER A 130 2.05 -24.94 -9.59
C SER A 130 3.07 -24.05 -8.89
N ASP A 131 4.14 -23.63 -9.59
CA ASP A 131 5.10 -22.66 -9.06
C ASP A 131 4.40 -21.36 -8.66
N PHE A 132 3.59 -20.80 -9.55
CA PHE A 132 2.88 -19.55 -9.27
C PHE A 132 1.75 -19.70 -8.24
N ARG A 133 1.25 -20.92 -8.02
CA ARG A 133 0.31 -21.20 -6.91
C ARG A 133 1.03 -21.33 -5.57
N VAL A 134 2.26 -21.83 -5.53
CA VAL A 134 3.02 -22.09 -4.30
C VAL A 134 3.84 -20.88 -3.86
N TYR A 135 4.58 -20.24 -4.77
CA TYR A 135 5.43 -19.11 -4.41
C TYR A 135 4.59 -17.96 -3.82
N THR A 136 5.10 -17.36 -2.76
CA THR A 136 4.59 -16.09 -2.22
C THR A 136 5.51 -14.93 -2.60
N HIS A 137 6.80 -15.22 -2.77
CA HIS A 137 7.82 -14.25 -3.16
C HIS A 137 8.75 -14.85 -4.20
N ILE A 138 9.27 -14.01 -5.10
CA ILE A 138 10.36 -14.34 -6.02
C ILE A 138 11.40 -13.23 -5.96
N ILE A 139 12.65 -13.61 -5.72
CA ILE A 139 13.84 -12.76 -5.80
C ILE A 139 14.61 -13.17 -7.05
N TYR A 140 14.87 -12.21 -7.95
CA TYR A 140 15.68 -12.43 -9.14
C TYR A 140 17.10 -11.91 -8.94
N LEU A 141 18.09 -12.79 -9.02
CA LEU A 141 19.51 -12.44 -8.97
C LEU A 141 19.98 -11.94 -10.35
N SER A 142 19.89 -10.63 -10.55
CA SER A 142 20.47 -9.96 -11.73
C SER A 142 21.98 -9.80 -11.53
N VAL A 143 22.73 -10.16 -12.57
CA VAL A 143 24.20 -10.11 -12.57
C VAL A 143 24.66 -9.51 -13.88
N THR A 144 25.68 -8.66 -13.82
CA THR A 144 26.28 -8.10 -15.04
C THR A 144 26.78 -9.20 -15.96
N VAL A 145 26.61 -9.02 -17.27
CA VAL A 145 27.03 -10.01 -18.27
C VAL A 145 28.53 -10.36 -18.15
N PRO A 146 29.47 -9.40 -17.94
CA PRO A 146 30.87 -9.73 -17.74
C PRO A 146 31.11 -10.67 -16.55
N ALA A 147 30.52 -10.37 -15.39
CA ALA A 147 30.67 -11.22 -14.21
C ALA A 147 30.05 -12.61 -14.40
N MET A 148 28.95 -12.70 -15.17
CA MET A 148 28.33 -13.99 -15.50
C MET A 148 29.21 -14.83 -16.42
N LEU A 149 29.83 -14.22 -17.44
CA LEU A 149 30.76 -14.90 -18.34
C LEU A 149 31.97 -15.42 -17.57
N GLU A 150 32.59 -14.59 -16.73
CA GLU A 150 33.73 -14.98 -15.90
C GLU A 150 33.40 -16.17 -14.99
N ARG A 151 32.25 -16.12 -14.30
CA ARG A 151 31.78 -17.23 -13.44
C ARG A 151 31.56 -18.51 -14.23
N ARG A 152 30.97 -18.42 -15.43
CA ARG A 152 30.73 -19.59 -16.28
C ARG A 152 32.04 -20.21 -16.78
N LEU A 153 33.03 -19.40 -17.13
CA LEU A 153 34.36 -19.86 -17.52
C LEU A 153 35.13 -20.52 -16.36
N SER A 154 34.94 -19.99 -15.15
CA SER A 154 35.65 -20.46 -13.95
C SER A 154 34.98 -21.65 -13.26
N ASP A 155 33.77 -22.04 -13.68
CA ASP A 155 33.02 -23.14 -13.07
C ASP A 155 33.55 -24.50 -13.54
N MET A 156 34.37 -25.11 -12.69
CA MET A 156 34.94 -26.44 -12.94
C MET A 156 33.97 -27.60 -12.64
N HIS A 157 32.82 -27.32 -12.00
CA HIS A 157 31.87 -28.34 -11.58
C HIS A 157 30.74 -28.57 -12.58
N ARG A 158 30.37 -27.54 -13.36
CA ARG A 158 29.28 -27.64 -14.34
C ARG A 158 29.74 -27.17 -15.71
N GLN A 159 29.81 -28.10 -16.67
CA GLN A 159 30.02 -27.76 -18.07
C GLN A 159 28.78 -27.08 -18.64
N ARG A 160 28.97 -25.90 -19.24
CA ARG A 160 27.90 -25.14 -19.89
C ARG A 160 28.32 -24.81 -21.31
N PRO A 161 27.38 -24.84 -22.28
CA PRO A 161 27.66 -24.38 -23.63
C PRO A 161 28.18 -22.95 -23.63
N PRO A 162 29.08 -22.60 -24.57
CA PRO A 162 29.44 -21.22 -24.83
C PRO A 162 28.19 -20.45 -25.26
N VAL A 163 28.07 -19.21 -24.79
CA VAL A 163 26.93 -18.33 -25.07
C VAL A 163 27.47 -16.91 -25.23
N SER A 164 26.97 -16.16 -26.21
CA SER A 164 27.38 -14.78 -26.40
C SER A 164 26.92 -13.84 -25.29
N ALA A 165 27.66 -12.73 -25.13
CA ALA A 165 27.27 -11.66 -24.21
C ALA A 165 25.90 -11.06 -24.53
N ALA A 166 25.60 -10.88 -25.82
CA ALA A 166 24.34 -10.35 -26.29
C ALA A 166 23.16 -11.27 -25.92
N HIS A 167 23.32 -12.58 -26.13
CA HIS A 167 22.29 -13.54 -25.76
C HIS A 167 22.04 -13.59 -24.24
N LEU A 168 23.10 -13.56 -23.42
CA LEU A 168 22.94 -13.50 -21.96
C LEU A 168 22.18 -12.25 -21.50
N GLN A 169 22.42 -11.11 -22.14
CA GLN A 169 21.70 -9.87 -21.84
C GLN A 169 20.21 -10.00 -22.20
N GLN A 170 19.92 -10.46 -23.42
CA GLN A 170 18.56 -10.67 -23.90
C GLN A 170 17.80 -11.68 -23.04
N TRP A 171 18.43 -12.81 -22.71
CA TRP A 171 17.83 -13.84 -21.86
C TRP A 171 17.53 -13.31 -20.46
N GLN A 172 18.47 -12.60 -19.82
CA GLN A 172 18.24 -12.05 -18.49
C GLN A 172 17.07 -11.06 -18.48
N GLN A 173 17.02 -10.16 -19.47
CA GLN A 173 15.94 -9.18 -19.59
C GLN A 173 14.58 -9.87 -19.80
N ALA A 174 14.52 -10.88 -20.68
CA ALA A 174 13.30 -11.65 -20.92
C ALA A 174 12.80 -12.38 -19.67
N GLU A 175 13.70 -13.01 -18.87
CA GLU A 175 13.28 -13.64 -17.61
C GLU A 175 12.73 -12.62 -16.61
N ILE A 176 13.38 -11.46 -16.45
CA ILE A 176 12.93 -10.40 -15.53
C ILE A 176 11.55 -9.89 -15.96
N ASP A 177 11.37 -9.58 -17.23
CA ASP A 177 10.10 -9.03 -17.75
C ASP A 177 8.96 -10.04 -17.63
N HIS A 178 9.21 -11.30 -17.98
CA HIS A 178 8.22 -12.37 -17.86
C HIS A 178 7.85 -12.66 -16.41
N LEU A 179 8.84 -12.84 -15.52
CA LEU A 179 8.59 -13.10 -14.10
C LEU A 179 7.87 -11.92 -13.45
N ARG A 180 8.30 -10.68 -13.71
CA ARG A 180 7.65 -9.48 -13.16
C ARG A 180 6.18 -9.39 -13.57
N ARG A 181 5.85 -9.71 -14.82
CA ARG A 181 4.47 -9.76 -15.31
C ARG A 181 3.68 -10.89 -14.65
N LEU A 182 4.17 -12.12 -14.68
CA LEU A 182 3.49 -13.28 -14.08
C LEU A 182 3.29 -13.13 -12.57
N CYS A 183 4.28 -12.59 -11.85
CA CYS A 183 4.15 -12.30 -10.43
C CYS A 183 3.03 -11.30 -10.13
N ARG A 184 2.84 -10.27 -10.98
CA ARG A 184 1.69 -9.34 -10.85
C ARG A 184 0.35 -10.03 -11.10
N GLU A 185 0.29 -10.87 -12.12
CA GLU A 185 -0.92 -11.64 -12.46
C GLU A 185 -1.33 -12.61 -11.33
N HIS A 186 -0.35 -13.14 -10.60
CA HIS A 186 -0.55 -14.12 -9.53
C HIS A 186 -0.42 -13.55 -8.09
N CYS A 187 -0.29 -12.24 -7.92
CA CYS A 187 -0.08 -11.57 -6.63
C CYS A 187 1.11 -12.13 -5.82
N ILE A 188 2.22 -12.44 -6.51
CA ILE A 188 3.49 -12.89 -5.92
C ILE A 188 4.40 -11.68 -5.78
N LEU A 189 4.96 -11.44 -4.60
CA LEU A 189 5.88 -10.33 -4.39
C LEU A 189 7.19 -10.61 -5.13
N PHE A 190 7.55 -9.73 -6.06
CA PHE A 190 8.72 -9.87 -6.91
C PHE A 190 9.74 -8.78 -6.61
N SER A 191 11.01 -9.15 -6.49
CA SER A 191 12.08 -8.16 -6.50
C SER A 191 13.32 -8.61 -7.26
N THR A 192 13.97 -7.68 -7.95
CA THR A 192 15.27 -7.91 -8.60
C THR A 192 16.39 -7.38 -7.72
N VAL A 193 17.44 -8.18 -7.50
CA VAL A 193 18.66 -7.72 -6.83
C VAL A 193 19.38 -6.73 -7.75
N PRO A 194 19.54 -5.44 -7.38
CA PRO A 194 20.19 -4.47 -8.24
C PRO A 194 21.65 -4.84 -8.50
N GLN A 195 22.11 -4.73 -9.75
CA GLN A 195 23.47 -5.15 -10.15
C GLN A 195 24.60 -4.38 -9.43
N HIS A 196 24.31 -3.18 -8.93
CA HIS A 196 25.25 -2.34 -8.18
C HIS A 196 25.26 -2.64 -6.67
N SER A 197 24.37 -3.52 -6.20
CA SER A 197 24.26 -3.89 -4.79
C SER A 197 25.06 -5.16 -4.47
N ASP A 198 25.47 -5.33 -3.21
CA ASP A 198 25.98 -6.61 -2.72
C ASP A 198 24.83 -7.65 -2.70
N PRO A 199 24.91 -8.75 -3.46
CA PRO A 199 23.80 -9.69 -3.59
C PRO A 199 23.40 -10.36 -2.27
N LEU A 200 24.37 -10.65 -1.40
CA LEU A 200 24.10 -11.30 -0.12
C LEU A 200 23.34 -10.37 0.82
N SER A 201 23.87 -9.16 1.03
CA SER A 201 23.27 -8.14 1.89
C SER A 201 21.86 -7.78 1.43
N PHE A 202 21.67 -7.52 0.13
CA PHE A 202 20.36 -7.17 -0.42
C PHE A 202 19.36 -8.32 -0.29
N THR A 203 19.77 -9.56 -0.64
CA THR A 203 18.87 -10.72 -0.52
C THR A 203 18.53 -11.02 0.94
N LEU A 204 19.47 -10.88 1.88
CA LEU A 204 19.20 -11.02 3.31
C LEU A 204 18.26 -9.93 3.83
N LYS A 205 18.37 -8.69 3.35
CA LYS A 205 17.43 -7.60 3.66
C LYS A 205 16.01 -8.00 3.25
N LEU A 206 15.83 -8.55 2.05
CA LEU A 206 14.54 -9.04 1.56
C LEU A 206 14.02 -10.23 2.37
N VAL A 207 14.82 -11.27 2.56
CA VAL A 207 14.42 -12.50 3.28
C VAL A 207 13.98 -12.16 4.71
N ARG A 208 14.74 -11.32 5.43
CA ARG A 208 14.39 -10.87 6.78
C ARG A 208 13.12 -10.01 6.79
N HIS A 209 12.93 -9.16 5.77
CA HIS A 209 11.70 -8.39 5.63
C HIS A 209 10.49 -9.31 5.45
N PHE A 210 10.57 -10.27 4.53
CA PHE A 210 9.51 -11.23 4.27
C PHE A 210 9.17 -12.01 5.54
N GLU A 211 10.15 -12.59 6.23
CA GLU A 211 9.93 -13.31 7.49
C GLU A 211 9.17 -12.48 8.52
N ARG A 212 9.61 -11.23 8.76
CA ARG A 212 8.96 -10.32 9.72
C ARG A 212 7.52 -10.04 9.35
N THR A 213 7.24 -9.85 8.07
CA THR A 213 5.91 -9.47 7.57
C THR A 213 4.95 -10.65 7.43
N ASN A 214 5.45 -11.89 7.41
CA ASN A 214 4.63 -13.10 7.41
C ASN A 214 3.85 -13.27 8.72
N GLY A 215 4.52 -12.97 9.83
CA GLY A 215 3.99 -13.15 11.18
C GLY A 215 3.42 -11.88 11.81
N SER A 216 3.80 -10.70 11.33
CA SER A 216 3.41 -9.44 11.95
C SER A 216 2.03 -8.96 11.50
N CYS A 217 1.29 -8.38 12.45
CA CYS A 217 0.08 -7.65 12.15
C CYS A 217 0.49 -6.22 11.77
N ASN A 218 0.47 -5.89 10.47
CA ASN A 218 0.77 -4.56 9.95
C ASN A 218 -0.05 -3.47 10.67
N LEU A 219 -1.35 -3.72 10.88
CA LEU A 219 -2.22 -2.82 11.65
C LEU A 219 -1.70 -2.57 13.07
N ALA A 220 -1.23 -3.61 13.78
CA ALA A 220 -0.73 -3.45 15.15
C ALA A 220 0.50 -2.53 15.18
N HIS A 221 1.43 -2.69 14.23
CA HIS A 221 2.60 -1.80 14.12
C HIS A 221 2.19 -0.35 13.80
N VAL A 222 1.25 -0.16 12.88
CA VAL A 222 0.72 1.18 12.57
C VAL A 222 0.02 1.78 13.80
N ALA A 223 -0.82 1.02 14.49
CA ALA A 223 -1.50 1.46 15.70
C ALA A 223 -0.52 1.84 16.81
N THR A 224 0.57 1.09 17.00
CA THR A 224 1.64 1.45 17.93
C THR A 224 2.33 2.75 17.52
N ARG A 225 2.61 2.97 16.23
CA ARG A 225 3.20 4.22 15.76
C ARG A 225 2.27 5.42 15.95
N VAL A 226 0.98 5.25 15.67
CA VAL A 226 -0.04 6.27 15.92
C VAL A 226 -0.12 6.57 17.41
N LYS A 227 -0.19 5.53 18.25
CA LYS A 227 -0.17 5.70 19.70
C LYS A 227 1.07 6.49 20.13
N ASN A 228 2.27 6.09 19.72
CA ASN A 228 3.51 6.78 20.06
C ASN A 228 3.55 8.23 19.58
N ALA A 229 2.95 8.54 18.43
CA ALA A 229 2.78 9.92 17.96
C ALA A 229 1.85 10.75 18.85
N LEU A 230 0.93 10.11 19.58
CA LEU A 230 -0.01 10.74 20.51
C LEU A 230 0.44 10.70 21.98
N VAL A 231 1.40 9.83 22.35
CA VAL A 231 1.84 9.52 23.74
C VAL A 231 2.37 10.73 24.52
N ALA A 232 2.68 11.84 23.86
CA ALA A 232 3.16 13.03 24.54
C ALA A 232 2.11 13.76 25.42
N ASP A 233 0.83 13.35 25.49
CA ASP A 233 -0.14 14.10 26.31
C ASP A 233 -1.42 13.33 26.66
N GLU A 234 -1.61 13.04 27.96
CA GLU A 234 -2.89 12.60 28.56
C GLU A 234 -4.02 13.63 28.35
N ARG A 235 -3.68 14.84 27.86
CA ARG A 235 -4.62 15.92 27.55
C ARG A 235 -5.17 15.89 26.13
N THR A 236 -4.73 14.96 25.27
CA THR A 236 -5.22 14.91 23.89
C THR A 236 -6.73 14.65 23.88
N LYS A 237 -7.48 15.54 23.22
CA LYS A 237 -8.95 15.50 23.10
C LYS A 237 -9.43 15.57 21.67
N THR A 238 -8.63 16.15 20.78
CA THR A 238 -8.94 16.24 19.35
C THR A 238 -7.74 15.71 18.56
N VAL A 239 -7.99 14.85 17.58
CA VAL A 239 -6.96 14.36 16.65
C VAL A 239 -7.39 14.68 15.22
N LEU A 240 -6.51 15.35 14.48
CA LEU A 240 -6.63 15.53 13.03
C LEU A 240 -5.80 14.45 12.36
N VAL A 241 -6.46 13.57 11.62
CA VAL A 241 -5.82 12.55 10.78
C VAL A 241 -5.88 13.03 9.34
N VAL A 242 -4.71 13.30 8.76
CA VAL A 242 -4.59 14.01 7.47
C VAL A 242 -3.87 13.11 6.48
N ASP A 243 -4.46 12.85 5.32
CA ASP A 243 -3.70 12.28 4.21
C ASP A 243 -2.67 13.29 3.67
N ALA A 244 -1.68 12.83 2.91
CA ALA A 244 -0.59 13.68 2.45
C ALA A 244 -0.71 14.07 0.97
N ASP A 245 -0.48 13.12 0.07
CA ASP A 245 -0.50 13.35 -1.39
C ASP A 245 -1.85 13.91 -1.83
N LYS A 246 -1.85 14.98 -2.64
CA LYS A 246 -3.06 15.68 -3.11
C LYS A 246 -4.01 16.23 -2.03
N THR A 247 -3.65 16.09 -0.76
CA THR A 247 -4.37 16.58 0.42
C THR A 247 -3.64 17.76 1.03
N LEU A 248 -2.39 17.58 1.48
CA LEU A 248 -1.56 18.67 2.03
C LEU A 248 -1.00 19.60 0.97
N ALA A 249 -0.77 19.08 -0.23
CA ALA A 249 -0.28 19.82 -1.40
C ALA A 249 -0.96 19.26 -2.67
N GLY A 250 -0.81 19.94 -3.81
CA GLY A 250 -1.40 19.48 -5.08
C GLY A 250 -0.65 18.32 -5.74
N GLU A 251 0.56 18.05 -5.26
CA GLU A 251 1.51 17.09 -5.78
C GLU A 251 1.28 15.66 -5.25
N ASP A 252 1.84 14.69 -5.98
CA ASP A 252 1.84 13.27 -5.66
C ASP A 252 3.29 12.77 -5.58
N ALA A 253 3.79 12.56 -4.37
CA ALA A 253 5.20 12.26 -4.12
C ALA A 253 5.65 10.97 -4.81
N GLY A 254 4.78 9.96 -4.88
CA GLY A 254 5.06 8.70 -5.59
C GLY A 254 5.27 8.93 -7.09
N SER A 255 4.38 9.68 -7.73
CA SER A 255 4.49 10.03 -9.14
C SER A 255 5.74 10.86 -9.42
N MET A 256 6.02 11.86 -8.58
CA MET A 256 7.23 12.68 -8.72
C MET A 256 8.50 11.86 -8.54
N PHE A 257 8.53 10.91 -7.59
CA PHE A 257 9.68 10.02 -7.39
C PHE A 257 10.01 9.25 -8.67
N TRP A 258 9.02 8.60 -9.29
CA TRP A 258 9.25 7.81 -10.50
C TRP A 258 9.60 8.67 -11.72
N GLN A 259 9.07 9.89 -11.82
CA GLN A 259 9.52 10.86 -12.83
C GLN A 259 10.99 11.23 -12.63
N ALA A 260 11.41 11.43 -11.38
CA ALA A 260 12.78 11.80 -11.05
C ALA A 260 13.79 10.67 -11.27
N VAL A 261 13.36 9.41 -11.15
CA VAL A 261 14.17 8.21 -11.42
C VAL A 261 14.26 7.92 -12.92
N ASN A 262 13.15 8.02 -13.66
CA ASN A 262 13.12 7.70 -15.10
C ASN A 262 13.76 8.81 -15.98
N GLY A 263 14.01 9.99 -15.42
CA GLY A 263 14.48 11.16 -16.16
C GLY A 263 13.36 11.86 -16.96
N SER A 264 13.68 13.01 -17.55
CA SER A 264 12.71 13.91 -18.20
C SER A 264 12.27 13.49 -19.61
N SER A 265 12.45 12.22 -20.01
CA SER A 265 12.08 11.76 -21.35
C SER A 265 10.57 11.52 -21.44
N GLN A 266 9.89 12.23 -22.34
CA GLN A 266 8.44 12.22 -22.50
C GLN A 266 7.82 10.84 -22.80
N GLU A 267 8.58 9.91 -23.40
CA GLU A 267 8.15 8.53 -23.66
C GLU A 267 8.08 7.63 -22.40
N LEU A 268 8.81 7.96 -21.34
CA LEU A 268 8.86 7.21 -20.06
C LEU A 268 7.89 7.76 -18.99
N LEU A 269 7.24 8.90 -19.27
CA LEU A 269 6.30 9.55 -18.35
C LEU A 269 4.94 8.82 -18.27
N ASP A 270 4.58 8.05 -19.30
CA ASP A 270 3.28 7.36 -19.38
C ASP A 270 3.21 6.04 -18.59
N THR A 271 4.35 5.52 -18.12
CA THR A 271 4.46 4.21 -17.44
C THR A 271 5.07 4.33 -16.04
N CYS A 272 4.47 5.16 -15.18
CA CYS A 272 4.73 5.12 -13.75
C CYS A 272 4.54 3.68 -13.23
N PRO A 273 5.58 3.03 -12.65
CA PRO A 273 5.51 1.63 -12.21
C PRO A 273 4.37 1.37 -11.21
N LEU A 274 4.02 2.34 -10.38
CA LEU A 274 2.92 2.24 -9.42
C LEU A 274 1.55 2.19 -10.10
N LYS A 275 1.37 2.91 -11.22
CA LYS A 275 0.11 2.86 -11.97
C LYS A 275 -0.12 1.47 -12.54
N ILE A 276 0.93 0.85 -13.10
CA ILE A 276 0.88 -0.53 -13.59
C ILE A 276 0.61 -1.51 -12.44
N LEU A 277 1.29 -1.33 -11.30
CA LEU A 277 1.12 -2.16 -10.11
C LEU A 277 -0.31 -2.10 -9.55
N PHE A 278 -0.84 -0.91 -9.27
CA PHE A 278 -2.16 -0.77 -8.65
C PHE A 278 -3.32 -1.03 -9.62
N SER A 279 -3.05 -1.05 -10.93
CA SER A 279 -4.02 -1.52 -11.95
C SER A 279 -3.98 -3.05 -12.15
N SER A 280 -3.00 -3.74 -11.56
CA SER A 280 -2.90 -5.20 -11.60
C SER A 280 -3.76 -5.85 -10.50
N PRO A 281 -3.88 -7.20 -10.46
CA PRO A 281 -4.58 -7.92 -9.40
C PRO A 281 -4.14 -7.59 -7.97
N PHE A 282 -2.93 -7.05 -7.77
CA PHE A 282 -2.51 -6.53 -6.47
C PHE A 282 -3.47 -5.45 -5.94
N GLY A 283 -3.95 -4.55 -6.80
CA GLY A 283 -4.75 -3.39 -6.41
C GLY A 283 -4.12 -2.59 -5.27
N TYR A 284 -4.93 -1.79 -4.58
CA TYR A 284 -4.53 -1.05 -3.37
C TYR A 284 -4.54 -1.93 -2.11
N SER A 285 -4.15 -3.20 -2.23
CA SER A 285 -4.04 -4.13 -1.10
C SER A 285 -2.74 -3.94 -0.32
N GLU A 286 -2.65 -4.55 0.87
CA GLU A 286 -1.39 -4.58 1.63
C GLU A 286 -0.25 -5.17 0.79
N ALA A 287 -0.48 -6.26 0.07
CA ALA A 287 0.51 -6.87 -0.82
C ALA A 287 0.91 -5.91 -1.96
N GLY A 288 -0.05 -5.16 -2.52
CA GLY A 288 0.23 -4.12 -3.51
C GLY A 288 1.16 -3.02 -2.98
N PHE A 289 0.91 -2.50 -1.78
CA PHE A 289 1.79 -1.50 -1.17
C PHE A 289 3.15 -2.08 -0.74
N ARG A 290 3.22 -3.36 -0.33
CA ARG A 290 4.49 -4.05 -0.08
C ARG A 290 5.29 -4.20 -1.37
N GLN A 291 4.65 -4.53 -2.48
CA GLN A 291 5.29 -4.57 -3.78
C GLN A 291 5.81 -3.18 -4.20
N ALA A 292 5.08 -2.10 -3.89
CA ALA A 292 5.54 -0.74 -4.13
C ALA A 292 6.82 -0.43 -3.33
N THR A 293 6.89 -0.85 -2.06
CA THR A 293 8.12 -0.76 -1.25
C THR A 293 9.30 -1.46 -1.91
N LEU A 294 9.10 -2.68 -2.46
CA LEU A 294 10.17 -3.40 -3.15
C LEU A 294 10.65 -2.67 -4.42
N LEU A 295 9.73 -2.02 -5.16
CA LEU A 295 10.12 -1.20 -6.31
C LEU A 295 11.02 -0.01 -5.89
N TYR A 296 10.73 0.63 -4.76
CA TYR A 296 11.59 1.70 -4.25
C TYR A 296 12.97 1.21 -3.81
N GLU A 297 13.05 0.01 -3.20
CA GLU A 297 14.32 -0.64 -2.84
C GLU A 297 15.17 -0.99 -4.06
N GLU A 298 14.54 -1.33 -5.19
CA GLU A 298 15.24 -1.58 -6.45
C GLU A 298 15.75 -0.32 -7.12
N ALA A 299 14.96 0.75 -7.06
CA ALA A 299 15.20 1.97 -7.82
C ALA A 299 16.35 2.82 -7.24
N ALA A 300 16.55 2.78 -5.93
CA ALA A 300 17.54 3.62 -5.27
C ALA A 300 18.11 2.96 -4.00
N ASN A 301 19.43 3.02 -3.84
CA ASN A 301 20.06 2.72 -2.56
C ASN A 301 19.65 3.76 -1.48
N ASP A 302 20.09 3.57 -0.24
CA ASP A 302 19.65 4.41 0.88
C ASP A 302 20.06 5.89 0.70
N ALA A 303 21.27 6.17 0.19
CA ALA A 303 21.77 7.53 -0.02
C ALA A 303 21.07 8.24 -1.19
N ASP A 304 20.90 7.54 -2.31
CA ASP A 304 20.21 8.08 -3.49
C ASP A 304 18.73 8.35 -3.18
N PHE A 305 18.09 7.46 -2.42
CA PHE A 305 16.70 7.64 -2.00
C PHE A 305 16.52 8.84 -1.09
N GLU A 306 17.43 9.06 -0.13
CA GLU A 306 17.39 10.23 0.75
C GLU A 306 17.59 11.52 -0.06
N THR A 307 18.58 11.54 -0.97
CA THR A 307 18.83 12.67 -1.89
C THR A 307 17.59 12.97 -2.74
N LEU A 308 16.93 11.93 -3.26
CA LEU A 308 15.67 12.07 -3.99
C LEU A 308 14.57 12.65 -3.10
N CYS A 309 14.40 12.15 -1.87
CA CYS A 309 13.39 12.66 -0.95
C CYS A 309 13.60 14.15 -0.63
N GLU A 310 14.83 14.58 -0.38
CA GLU A 310 15.16 15.99 -0.13
C GLU A 310 14.84 16.88 -1.33
N ARG A 311 15.21 16.43 -2.54
CA ARG A 311 14.96 17.13 -3.80
C ARG A 311 13.45 17.27 -4.06
N LEU A 312 12.70 16.19 -3.92
CA LEU A 312 11.24 16.20 -4.09
C LEU A 312 10.57 17.11 -3.07
N ALA A 313 10.96 17.01 -1.79
CA ALA A 313 10.40 17.85 -0.74
C ALA A 313 10.66 19.35 -0.99
N SER A 314 11.78 19.74 -1.60
CA SER A 314 12.03 21.14 -1.99
C SER A 314 11.10 21.65 -3.09
N SER A 315 10.49 20.76 -3.87
CA SER A 315 9.56 21.11 -4.96
C SER A 315 8.09 21.04 -4.57
N ILE A 316 7.77 20.54 -3.38
CA ILE A 316 6.40 20.42 -2.87
C ILE A 316 6.10 21.60 -1.96
N THR A 317 5.00 22.31 -2.23
CA THR A 317 4.53 23.43 -1.40
C THR A 317 3.22 23.04 -0.72
N VAL A 318 3.24 22.93 0.61
CA VAL A 318 2.02 22.71 1.40
C VAL A 318 1.06 23.88 1.17
N HIS A 319 -0.23 23.56 1.01
CA HIS A 319 -1.26 24.58 0.84
C HIS A 319 -1.21 25.60 1.99
N PRO A 320 -1.17 26.92 1.70
CA PRO A 320 -1.10 27.96 2.73
C PRO A 320 -2.21 27.85 3.79
N GLU A 321 -3.39 27.38 3.39
CA GLU A 321 -4.52 27.16 4.27
C GLU A 321 -4.24 26.08 5.32
N PHE A 322 -3.53 25.01 4.96
CA PHE A 322 -3.06 24.00 5.92
C PHE A 322 -1.97 24.57 6.83
N ILE A 323 -1.06 25.42 6.31
CA ILE A 323 -0.06 26.10 7.14
C ILE A 323 -0.74 26.94 8.24
N THR A 324 -1.72 27.77 7.87
CA THR A 324 -2.48 28.59 8.83
C THR A 324 -3.24 27.73 9.83
N LEU A 325 -3.92 26.67 9.37
CA LEU A 325 -4.63 25.74 10.25
C LEU A 325 -3.66 25.09 11.25
N PHE A 326 -2.50 24.61 10.80
CA PHE A 326 -1.50 23.96 11.66
C PHE A 326 -0.89 24.92 12.68
N GLN A 327 -0.59 26.17 12.29
CA GLN A 327 -0.16 27.20 13.25
C GLN A 327 -1.18 27.40 14.38
N GLN A 328 -2.48 27.38 14.06
CA GLN A 328 -3.55 27.51 15.05
C GLN A 328 -3.67 26.26 15.92
N VAL A 329 -3.81 25.07 15.33
CA VAL A 329 -4.11 23.86 16.11
C VAL A 329 -2.91 23.34 16.90
N CYS A 330 -1.69 23.47 16.38
CA CYS A 330 -0.48 23.01 17.07
C CYS A 330 -0.12 23.88 18.28
N SER A 331 -0.68 25.10 18.41
CA SER A 331 -0.54 25.90 19.63
C SER A 331 -1.40 25.39 20.80
N HIS A 332 -2.29 24.43 20.56
CA HIS A 332 -3.19 23.86 21.57
C HIS A 332 -2.72 22.47 22.01
N GLY A 333 -2.31 22.35 23.28
CA GLY A 333 -1.80 21.10 23.85
C GLY A 333 -2.77 19.92 23.81
N HIS A 334 -4.08 20.14 23.71
CA HIS A 334 -5.09 19.08 23.60
C HIS A 334 -5.45 18.67 22.16
N VAL A 335 -4.86 19.33 21.15
CA VAL A 335 -5.07 18.98 19.73
C VAL A 335 -3.80 18.35 19.19
N ARG A 336 -3.93 17.25 18.45
CA ARG A 336 -2.81 16.58 17.77
C ARG A 336 -3.10 16.42 16.30
N VAL A 337 -2.06 16.53 15.49
CA VAL A 337 -2.14 16.28 14.04
C VAL A 337 -1.24 15.09 13.72
N VAL A 338 -1.80 14.12 13.01
CA VAL A 338 -1.09 12.95 12.51
C VAL A 338 -1.31 12.87 11.02
N VAL A 339 -0.22 12.83 10.26
CA VAL A 339 -0.30 12.57 8.82
C VAL A 339 -0.22 11.07 8.61
N LEU A 340 -1.22 10.51 7.93
CA LEU A 340 -1.34 9.08 7.67
C LEU A 340 -1.44 8.86 6.16
N THR A 341 -0.32 8.47 5.54
CA THR A 341 -0.15 8.43 4.08
C THR A 341 0.13 7.04 3.55
N CYS A 342 -0.47 6.71 2.40
CA CYS A 342 -0.11 5.53 1.60
C CYS A 342 1.16 5.75 0.76
N GLY A 343 1.60 7.00 0.63
CA GLY A 343 2.76 7.41 -0.15
C GLY A 343 4.09 7.29 0.60
N ILE A 344 5.10 8.02 0.11
CA ILE A 344 6.46 7.97 0.64
C ILE A 344 6.56 8.81 1.91
N ARG A 345 6.61 8.16 3.08
CA ARG A 345 6.69 8.80 4.41
C ARG A 345 7.81 9.83 4.48
N ARG A 346 9.01 9.47 4.00
CA ARG A 346 10.21 10.32 4.16
C ARG A 346 10.08 11.65 3.43
N VAL A 347 9.48 11.68 2.23
CA VAL A 347 9.21 12.93 1.50
C VAL A 347 8.36 13.86 2.35
N TRP A 348 7.24 13.36 2.89
CA TRP A 348 6.30 14.15 3.67
C TRP A 348 6.85 14.60 5.03
N GLN A 349 7.76 13.82 5.63
CA GLN A 349 8.50 14.29 6.80
C GLN A 349 9.34 15.52 6.48
N VAL A 350 10.16 15.44 5.42
CA VAL A 350 11.03 16.56 5.03
C VAL A 350 10.21 17.79 4.61
N VAL A 351 9.06 17.60 3.93
CA VAL A 351 8.14 18.69 3.59
C VAL A 351 7.64 19.42 4.84
N LEU A 352 7.18 18.68 5.86
CA LEU A 352 6.68 19.28 7.10
C LEU A 352 7.79 19.85 7.99
N GLU A 353 8.97 19.25 8.00
CA GLU A 353 10.16 19.80 8.65
C GLU A 353 10.51 21.18 8.06
N LYS A 354 10.56 21.30 6.73
CA LYS A 354 10.79 22.58 6.03
C LYS A 354 9.69 23.61 6.27
N ALA A 355 8.46 23.16 6.48
CA ALA A 355 7.33 24.02 6.84
C ALA A 355 7.30 24.40 8.33
N GLY A 356 8.25 23.92 9.15
CA GLY A 356 8.35 24.25 10.58
C GLY A 356 7.51 23.38 11.51
N PHE A 357 7.03 22.23 11.06
CA PHE A 357 6.11 21.35 11.81
C PHE A 357 6.68 19.96 12.17
N GLY A 358 7.97 19.68 11.91
CA GLY A 358 8.56 18.36 12.13
C GLY A 358 8.46 17.83 13.57
N ASP A 359 8.50 18.73 14.55
CA ASP A 359 8.35 18.36 15.96
C ASP A 359 6.89 18.12 16.35
N SER A 360 5.98 18.93 15.83
CA SER A 360 4.56 18.95 16.22
C SER A 360 3.68 17.95 15.47
N ILE A 361 4.04 17.61 14.22
CA ILE A 361 3.24 16.74 13.34
C ILE A 361 4.05 15.50 13.00
N LYS A 362 3.50 14.32 13.31
CA LYS A 362 4.14 13.05 12.99
C LYS A 362 3.54 12.44 11.73
N VAL A 363 4.42 12.02 10.83
CA VAL A 363 4.07 11.35 9.57
C VAL A 363 4.23 9.85 9.73
N ILE A 364 3.16 9.13 9.46
CA ILE A 364 3.08 7.67 9.48
C ILE A 364 2.75 7.20 8.07
N GLY A 365 3.65 6.41 7.51
CA GLY A 365 3.59 5.95 6.13
C GLY A 365 4.64 4.87 5.86
N GLY A 366 4.68 4.39 4.62
CA GLY A 366 5.71 3.46 4.15
C GLY A 366 6.71 4.14 3.21
N GLY A 367 7.34 3.36 2.34
CA GLY A 367 8.28 3.82 1.32
C GLY A 367 9.52 2.94 1.21
N ARG A 368 10.07 2.49 2.35
CA ARG A 368 11.23 1.59 2.42
C ARG A 368 10.94 0.41 3.33
N ILE A 369 11.72 -0.67 3.19
CA ILE A 369 11.65 -1.84 4.08
C ILE A 369 11.86 -1.44 5.55
N LEU A 370 12.74 -0.46 5.79
CA LEU A 370 13.02 0.10 7.11
C LEU A 370 11.79 0.76 7.76
N ASP A 371 10.79 1.15 6.96
CA ASP A 371 9.56 1.68 7.51
C ASP A 371 8.70 0.59 8.15
N GLU A 372 8.93 -0.69 7.89
CA GLU A 372 8.25 -1.86 8.50
C GLU A 372 6.71 -1.94 8.35
N VAL A 373 6.06 -0.86 7.91
CA VAL A 373 4.62 -0.73 7.76
C VAL A 373 4.27 -0.29 6.36
N VAL A 374 3.07 -0.66 5.94
CA VAL A 374 2.42 -0.07 4.76
C VAL A 374 1.04 0.42 5.15
N ILE A 375 0.62 1.55 4.62
CA ILE A 375 -0.70 2.12 4.89
C ILE A 375 -1.62 1.80 3.72
N THR A 376 -2.80 1.27 4.03
CA THR A 376 -3.86 0.96 3.07
C THR A 376 -5.13 1.74 3.43
N PRO A 377 -6.12 1.86 2.53
CA PRO A 377 -7.42 2.46 2.85
C PRO A 377 -8.06 1.86 4.11
N GLN A 378 -8.00 0.53 4.25
CA GLN A 378 -8.56 -0.19 5.39
C GLN A 378 -7.79 0.09 6.68
N ILE A 379 -6.46 0.18 6.63
CA ILE A 379 -5.65 0.55 7.79
C ILE A 379 -5.95 1.97 8.25
N LYS A 380 -6.07 2.92 7.31
CA LYS A 380 -6.48 4.30 7.66
C LYS A 380 -7.82 4.30 8.40
N ALA A 381 -8.81 3.55 7.90
CA ALA A 381 -10.12 3.42 8.54
C ALA A 381 -10.05 2.78 9.93
N GLN A 382 -9.27 1.71 10.09
CA GLN A 382 -9.10 1.01 11.36
C GLN A 382 -8.39 1.87 12.40
N VAL A 383 -7.40 2.67 11.99
CA VAL A 383 -6.74 3.66 12.84
C VAL A 383 -7.73 4.71 13.31
N VAL A 384 -8.44 5.37 12.39
CA VAL A 384 -9.45 6.40 12.74
C VAL A 384 -10.55 5.83 13.63
N SER A 385 -11.07 4.64 13.30
CA SER A 385 -12.08 3.96 14.11
C SER A 385 -11.58 3.65 15.53
N SER A 386 -10.32 3.25 15.65
CA SER A 386 -9.70 2.95 16.95
C SER A 386 -9.49 4.21 17.78
N LEU A 387 -9.11 5.32 17.15
CA LEU A 387 -8.99 6.63 17.81
C LEU A 387 -10.35 7.13 18.31
N ARG A 388 -11.37 7.10 17.44
CA ARG A 388 -12.75 7.52 17.80
C ARG A 388 -13.35 6.71 18.95
N LYS A 389 -13.00 5.43 19.06
CA LYS A 389 -13.46 4.56 20.17
C LYS A 389 -12.76 4.86 21.50
N GLN A 390 -11.64 5.57 21.50
CA GLN A 390 -10.97 5.95 22.74
C GLN A 390 -11.80 7.05 23.44
N SER A 391 -12.06 6.84 24.73
CA SER A 391 -12.86 7.76 25.52
C SER A 391 -12.26 9.17 25.50
N GLY A 392 -13.08 10.17 25.14
CA GLY A 392 -12.69 11.58 25.16
C GLY A 392 -11.99 12.10 23.91
N LEU A 393 -11.74 11.27 22.89
CA LEU A 393 -11.19 11.73 21.62
C LEU A 393 -12.28 12.09 20.61
N TYR A 394 -12.07 13.19 19.92
CA TYR A 394 -12.84 13.59 18.73
C TYR A 394 -11.91 13.60 17.52
N VAL A 395 -12.28 12.88 16.46
CA VAL A 395 -11.41 12.65 15.31
C VAL A 395 -11.92 13.40 14.08
N TRP A 396 -11.06 14.26 13.53
CA TRP A 396 -11.24 14.88 12.22
C TRP A 396 -10.41 14.11 11.19
N ALA A 397 -10.98 13.79 10.04
CA ALA A 397 -10.23 13.20 8.93
C ALA A 397 -10.23 14.11 7.69
N PHE A 398 -9.10 14.15 6.99
CA PHE A 398 -8.89 14.94 5.77
C PHE A 398 -8.31 14.06 4.67
N GLY A 399 -8.89 14.12 3.47
CA GLY A 399 -8.39 13.36 2.31
C GLY A 399 -9.00 13.82 1.00
N ASP A 400 -8.39 13.44 -0.12
CA ASP A 400 -8.80 13.89 -1.46
C ASP A 400 -9.33 12.76 -2.36
N SER A 401 -9.13 11.50 -1.98
CA SER A 401 -9.26 10.37 -2.89
C SER A 401 -10.19 9.26 -2.37
N PRO A 402 -10.61 8.31 -3.23
CA PRO A 402 -11.36 7.13 -2.78
C PRO A 402 -10.60 6.27 -1.76
N LEU A 403 -9.26 6.37 -1.72
CA LEU A 403 -8.43 5.64 -0.75
C LEU A 403 -8.62 6.18 0.67
N ASP A 404 -9.09 7.42 0.80
CA ASP A 404 -9.32 8.08 2.09
C ASP A 404 -10.76 7.93 2.55
N LEU A 405 -11.68 7.60 1.64
CA LEU A 405 -13.11 7.51 1.94
C LEU A 405 -13.42 6.59 3.14
N PRO A 406 -12.77 5.41 3.29
CA PRO A 406 -12.97 4.59 4.49
C PRO A 406 -12.54 5.27 5.80
N MET A 407 -11.47 6.06 5.81
CA MET A 407 -11.05 6.79 7.01
C MET A 407 -11.91 8.03 7.28
N LEU A 408 -12.38 8.66 6.21
CA LEU A 408 -13.28 9.80 6.28
C LEU A 408 -14.64 9.37 6.85
N GLU A 409 -15.21 8.24 6.41
CA GLU A 409 -16.46 7.69 6.96
C GLU A 409 -16.32 7.20 8.41
N ALA A 410 -15.12 6.82 8.84
CA ALA A 410 -14.86 6.36 10.20
C ALA A 410 -14.77 7.50 11.23
N ALA A 411 -14.43 8.72 10.80
CA ALA A 411 -14.19 9.87 11.66
C ALA A 411 -15.48 10.47 12.27
N ASP A 412 -15.35 11.32 13.28
CA ASP A 412 -16.47 12.09 13.82
C ASP A 412 -16.82 13.28 12.92
N SER A 413 -15.82 13.84 12.25
CA SER A 413 -15.98 14.86 11.21
C SER A 413 -15.01 14.65 10.07
N SER A 414 -15.45 14.94 8.85
CA SER A 414 -14.74 14.57 7.63
C SER A 414 -14.70 15.73 6.65
N ILE A 415 -13.50 16.06 6.19
CA ILE A 415 -13.24 17.13 5.23
C ILE A 415 -12.65 16.54 3.95
N ILE A 416 -13.34 16.77 2.84
CA ILE A 416 -12.84 16.44 1.51
C ILE A 416 -11.97 17.59 1.01
N VAL A 417 -10.72 17.30 0.69
CA VAL A 417 -9.86 18.26 0.00
C VAL A 417 -10.16 18.22 -1.50
N SER A 418 -10.62 19.36 -2.01
CA SER A 418 -10.89 19.54 -3.43
C SER A 418 -9.76 20.34 -4.05
N GLY A 419 -8.89 19.63 -4.77
CA GLY A 419 -7.79 20.22 -5.53
C GLY A 419 -8.19 20.65 -6.95
N ASN A 420 -7.19 21.05 -7.73
CA ASN A 420 -7.36 21.41 -9.14
C ASN A 420 -7.96 20.25 -9.97
N VAL A 421 -8.99 20.54 -10.76
CA VAL A 421 -9.72 19.57 -11.62
C VAL A 421 -8.78 18.73 -12.50
N ARG A 422 -7.66 19.30 -12.97
CA ARG A 422 -6.70 18.61 -13.84
C ARG A 422 -5.90 17.51 -13.10
N ASN A 423 -5.68 17.69 -11.80
CA ASN A 423 -4.76 16.85 -11.02
C ASN A 423 -5.48 15.97 -10.00
N ARG A 424 -6.68 16.40 -9.57
CA ARG A 424 -7.49 15.73 -8.54
C ARG A 424 -7.98 14.36 -9.02
N SER A 425 -8.20 13.44 -8.08
CA SER A 425 -8.73 12.11 -8.39
C SER A 425 -10.10 12.20 -9.08
N ARG A 426 -10.20 11.62 -10.29
CA ARG A 426 -11.43 11.58 -11.10
C ARG A 426 -12.47 10.60 -10.56
N SER A 427 -12.02 9.48 -9.99
CA SER A 427 -12.90 8.45 -9.41
C SER A 427 -13.54 8.87 -8.08
N MET A 428 -13.07 9.96 -7.47
CA MET A 428 -13.60 10.43 -6.20
C MET A 428 -15.05 10.92 -6.29
N GLU A 429 -15.46 11.50 -7.41
CA GLU A 429 -16.83 12.04 -7.56
C GLU A 429 -17.88 10.92 -7.48
N ASP A 430 -17.66 9.80 -8.16
CA ASP A 430 -18.55 8.64 -8.12
C ASP A 430 -18.49 7.95 -6.75
N ALA A 431 -17.30 7.84 -6.15
CA ALA A 431 -17.15 7.28 -4.81
C ALA A 431 -17.89 8.10 -3.75
N LEU A 432 -17.81 9.44 -3.82
CA LEU A 432 -18.53 10.36 -2.94
C LEU A 432 -20.05 10.29 -3.14
N ARG A 433 -20.53 10.24 -4.38
CA ARG A 433 -21.97 10.04 -4.64
C ARG A 433 -22.46 8.75 -3.99
N GLY A 434 -21.73 7.65 -4.16
CA GLY A 434 -22.05 6.38 -3.53
C GLY A 434 -22.05 6.45 -2.00
N ALA A 435 -21.12 7.20 -1.40
CA ALA A 435 -21.05 7.39 0.05
C ALA A 435 -22.22 8.23 0.59
N ILE A 436 -22.47 9.37 -0.03
CA ILE A 436 -23.48 10.33 0.42
C ILE A 436 -24.87 9.75 0.20
N ASP A 437 -25.17 9.30 -1.02
CA ASP A 437 -26.51 8.92 -1.43
C ASP A 437 -26.92 7.56 -0.85
N ASN A 438 -25.99 6.61 -0.69
CA ASN A 438 -26.32 5.24 -0.25
C ASN A 438 -25.90 4.89 1.18
N ARG A 439 -24.93 5.61 1.77
CA ARG A 439 -24.39 5.30 3.11
C ARG A 439 -24.64 6.40 4.14
N GLY A 440 -25.29 7.50 3.76
CA GLY A 440 -25.60 8.62 4.66
C GLY A 440 -24.35 9.39 5.11
N PHE A 441 -23.27 9.35 4.32
CA PHE A 441 -22.05 10.09 4.62
C PHE A 441 -22.28 11.60 4.41
N CYS A 442 -22.02 12.42 5.43
CA CYS A 442 -22.27 13.87 5.40
C CYS A 442 -20.98 14.71 5.57
N PRO A 443 -20.02 14.64 4.64
CA PRO A 443 -18.79 15.42 4.71
C PRO A 443 -18.99 16.89 4.30
N ARG A 444 -17.98 17.71 4.60
CA ARG A 444 -17.79 19.04 3.99
C ARG A 444 -16.59 19.02 3.05
N GLN A 445 -16.47 20.00 2.16
CA GLN A 445 -15.30 20.17 1.30
C GLN A 445 -14.61 21.52 1.52
N VAL A 446 -13.29 21.49 1.46
CA VAL A 446 -12.45 22.68 1.33
C VAL A 446 -11.91 22.75 -0.10
N LEU A 447 -11.88 23.96 -0.68
CA LEU A 447 -11.35 24.21 -2.03
C LEU A 447 -9.92 24.71 -1.90
N LEU A 448 -8.94 23.94 -2.37
CA LEU A 448 -7.52 24.27 -2.27
C LEU A 448 -6.85 24.24 -3.65
N PRO A 449 -6.43 25.39 -4.20
CA PRO A 449 -6.68 26.76 -3.71
C PRO A 449 -8.17 27.18 -3.82
N PRO A 450 -8.60 28.30 -3.20
CA PRO A 450 -10.03 28.64 -3.02
C PRO A 450 -10.82 28.87 -4.32
N HIS A 451 -10.13 29.05 -5.44
CA HIS A 451 -10.72 29.30 -6.75
C HIS A 451 -10.99 28.02 -7.55
N VAL A 452 -10.66 26.83 -7.04
CA VAL A 452 -10.96 25.59 -7.77
C VAL A 452 -12.46 25.30 -7.75
N ALA A 453 -12.94 24.59 -8.78
CA ALA A 453 -14.32 24.17 -8.83
C ALA A 453 -14.61 23.12 -7.73
N PRO A 454 -15.78 23.19 -7.06
CA PRO A 454 -16.24 22.14 -6.16
C PRO A 454 -16.22 20.74 -6.79
N ARG A 455 -16.04 19.69 -5.97
CA ARG A 455 -16.09 18.29 -6.46
C ARG A 455 -17.50 17.84 -6.81
N LEU A 456 -18.45 18.15 -5.93
CA LEU A 456 -19.88 17.96 -6.14
C LEU A 456 -20.59 19.29 -5.91
N ASN A 457 -21.89 19.34 -6.20
CA ASN A 457 -22.69 20.53 -5.90
C ASN A 457 -22.64 20.84 -4.39
N THR A 458 -22.72 22.13 -4.06
CA THR A 458 -22.53 22.63 -2.70
C THR A 458 -23.70 22.32 -1.76
N THR A 459 -24.80 21.77 -2.26
CA THR A 459 -25.90 21.22 -1.44
C THR A 459 -25.57 19.81 -0.94
N LYS A 460 -25.03 18.96 -1.82
CA LYS A 460 -24.61 17.58 -1.48
C LYS A 460 -23.30 17.54 -0.71
N LEU A 461 -22.38 18.45 -1.02
CA LEU A 461 -21.07 18.54 -0.40
C LEU A 461 -20.83 20.01 0.01
N PRO A 462 -21.28 20.42 1.20
CA PRO A 462 -21.19 21.82 1.63
C PRO A 462 -19.75 22.34 1.68
N LEU A 463 -19.57 23.62 1.37
CA LEU A 463 -18.28 24.30 1.44
C LEU A 463 -17.88 24.58 2.88
N LEU A 464 -16.58 24.53 3.13
CA LEU A 464 -15.92 24.95 4.34
C LEU A 464 -14.66 25.75 3.98
N ALA A 465 -14.42 26.85 4.69
CA ALA A 465 -13.13 27.54 4.66
C ALA A 465 -12.38 27.25 5.97
N PHE A 466 -11.07 27.01 5.91
CA PHE A 466 -10.27 26.84 7.14
C PHE A 466 -10.16 28.12 7.96
N SER A 467 -10.42 29.28 7.35
CA SER A 467 -10.53 30.56 8.04
C SER A 467 -11.89 30.79 8.71
N ASP A 468 -12.86 29.88 8.56
CA ASP A 468 -14.17 29.99 9.19
C ASP A 468 -14.03 29.88 10.73
N PRO A 469 -14.38 30.93 11.50
CA PRO A 469 -14.23 30.93 12.95
C PRO A 469 -14.96 29.76 13.62
N ASP A 470 -16.14 29.39 13.14
CA ASP A 470 -16.95 28.32 13.74
C ASP A 470 -16.25 26.96 13.58
N PHE A 471 -15.57 26.76 12.45
CA PHE A 471 -14.77 25.57 12.22
C PHE A 471 -13.53 25.53 13.09
N VAL A 472 -12.76 26.63 13.14
CA VAL A 472 -11.56 26.70 13.97
C VAL A 472 -11.92 26.46 15.43
N GLU A 473 -12.97 27.11 15.92
CA GLU A 473 -13.51 26.90 17.27
C GLU A 473 -13.87 25.43 17.49
N ALA A 474 -14.62 24.79 16.57
CA ALA A 474 -15.00 23.39 16.69
C ALA A 474 -13.80 22.40 16.73
N VAL A 475 -12.70 22.75 16.07
CA VAL A 475 -11.46 21.97 16.07
C VAL A 475 -10.69 22.14 17.38
N VAL A 476 -10.50 23.40 17.82
CA VAL A 476 -9.74 23.71 19.05
C VAL A 476 -10.57 23.62 20.33
N TYR A 477 -11.88 23.35 20.24
CA TYR A 477 -12.76 23.21 21.39
C TYR A 477 -12.29 22.09 22.33
N SER A 478 -12.00 22.45 23.58
CA SER A 478 -11.61 21.51 24.63
C SER A 478 -12.84 20.82 25.20
N ARG A 479 -13.20 19.66 24.64
CA ARG A 479 -14.30 18.82 25.14
C ARG A 479 -13.95 18.34 26.55
N ALA A 480 -14.67 18.79 27.59
CA ALA A 480 -14.44 18.31 28.95
C ALA A 480 -14.88 16.84 29.08
N ILE A 481 -14.10 16.02 29.79
CA ILE A 481 -14.52 14.67 30.17
C ILE A 481 -15.68 14.85 31.15
N GLY A 482 -16.89 14.46 30.74
CA GLY A 482 -18.07 14.52 31.59
C GLY A 482 -17.92 13.59 32.79
N ILE A 483 -17.42 14.11 33.91
CA ILE A 483 -18.03 13.77 35.19
C ILE A 483 -19.40 14.44 35.14
N THR A 484 -20.46 13.64 35.21
CA THR A 484 -21.84 14.07 35.36
C THR A 484 -21.96 15.17 36.41
N THR A 485 -22.03 16.42 35.97
CA THR A 485 -22.67 17.49 36.70
C THR A 485 -23.89 17.91 35.90
N VAL A 486 -25.03 17.69 36.53
CA VAL A 486 -26.35 18.05 36.08
C VAL A 486 -26.37 19.56 35.78
N ALA A 487 -27.06 19.92 34.70
CA ALA A 487 -27.43 21.30 34.31
C ALA A 487 -26.35 22.14 33.59
N SER A 488 -26.23 21.92 32.27
CA SER A 488 -26.34 23.03 31.33
C SER A 488 -26.89 22.53 29.99
N LYS A 489 -28.16 22.87 29.73
CA LYS A 489 -28.77 22.83 28.40
C LYS A 489 -27.98 23.79 27.51
N LEU A 490 -27.06 23.27 26.69
CA LEU A 490 -26.76 23.89 25.40
C LEU A 490 -27.30 22.95 24.32
N VAL A 491 -28.36 23.44 23.70
CA VAL A 491 -29.04 22.86 22.56
C VAL A 491 -28.02 22.70 21.44
N SER A 492 -27.66 21.46 21.12
CA SER A 492 -26.96 21.12 19.89
C SER A 492 -27.90 21.40 18.72
N THR A 493 -27.64 22.48 18.00
CA THR A 493 -28.23 22.76 16.69
C THR A 493 -27.60 21.84 15.65
N TYR A 494 -28.09 20.60 15.59
CA TYR A 494 -27.99 19.82 14.36
C TYR A 494 -28.81 20.55 13.29
N SER A 495 -28.12 21.24 12.38
CA SER A 495 -28.72 21.72 11.12
C SER A 495 -28.93 20.52 10.19
N CYS A 496 -29.91 19.67 10.50
CA CYS A 496 -30.55 18.82 9.51
C CYS A 496 -31.62 19.69 8.84
N THR A 497 -31.34 20.20 7.65
CA THR A 497 -32.33 20.93 6.86
C THR A 497 -33.40 19.94 6.41
N VAL A 498 -34.49 19.85 7.17
CA VAL A 498 -35.68 19.08 6.78
C VAL A 498 -36.36 19.86 5.64
N VAL A 499 -36.25 19.35 4.43
CA VAL A 499 -36.92 19.91 3.24
C VAL A 499 -38.35 19.40 3.18
N HIS A 500 -39.31 20.31 3.25
CA HIS A 500 -40.74 19.99 3.18
C HIS A 500 -41.21 19.83 1.73
N ALA A 501 -42.01 18.81 1.44
CA ALA A 501 -42.44 18.50 0.07
C ALA A 501 -43.56 19.41 -0.48
N THR A 502 -44.32 20.14 0.35
CA THR A 502 -45.56 20.82 -0.12
C THR A 502 -45.84 22.24 0.42
N ASP A 503 -44.87 22.89 1.06
CA ASP A 503 -44.93 24.19 1.79
C ASP A 503 -46.29 24.66 2.42
N THR A 504 -47.16 23.75 2.86
CA THR A 504 -48.50 24.12 3.38
C THR A 504 -48.48 24.48 4.88
N GLY A 505 -49.37 25.40 5.28
CA GLY A 505 -49.48 25.88 6.66
C GLY A 505 -49.90 24.82 7.69
N ALA A 506 -50.63 23.78 7.28
CA ALA A 506 -51.04 22.68 8.16
C ALA A 506 -49.86 21.82 8.63
N ALA A 507 -48.87 21.58 7.75
CA ALA A 507 -47.68 20.82 8.09
C ALA A 507 -46.77 21.57 9.08
N LYS A 508 -46.73 22.91 8.99
CA LYS A 508 -46.01 23.78 9.95
C LYS A 508 -46.66 23.76 11.35
N LEU A 509 -47.99 23.63 11.42
CA LEU A 509 -48.74 23.57 12.68
C LEU A 509 -48.54 22.25 13.45
N LEU A 510 -48.42 21.13 12.74
CA LEU A 510 -48.19 19.80 13.33
C LEU A 510 -46.75 19.59 13.85
N MET A 511 -45.81 20.49 13.52
CA MET A 511 -44.41 20.43 13.97
C MET A 511 -44.11 21.33 15.17
N SER A 512 -45.11 21.96 15.80
CA SER A 512 -44.90 22.65 17.09
C SER A 512 -44.78 21.65 18.24
N GLN A 513 -43.88 21.90 19.20
CA GLN A 513 -43.69 21.04 20.37
C GLN A 513 -45.01 20.87 21.14
N THR A 514 -45.52 19.63 21.16
CA THR A 514 -46.62 19.23 22.04
C THR A 514 -46.19 19.32 23.51
N ARG A 515 -47.06 19.95 24.30
CA ARG A 515 -47.01 20.26 25.74
C ARG A 515 -46.09 19.39 26.62
N ASP A 516 -45.39 20.08 27.51
CA ASP A 516 -44.72 19.55 28.71
C ASP A 516 -45.72 18.81 29.61
N ALA A 517 -45.46 17.52 29.88
CA ALA A 517 -46.29 16.66 30.73
C ALA A 517 -46.16 16.97 32.24
N SER A 518 -45.32 17.94 32.63
CA SER A 518 -45.16 18.35 34.04
C SER A 518 -46.18 19.41 34.52
N VAL A 519 -47.02 19.95 33.64
CA VAL A 519 -48.03 20.95 34.00
C VAL A 519 -49.39 20.28 34.17
N ALA A 520 -49.73 19.91 35.42
CA ALA A 520 -51.09 19.57 35.82
C ALA A 520 -51.86 20.86 36.18
N GLY A 521 -52.98 21.10 35.50
CA GLY A 521 -53.85 22.25 35.79
C GLY A 521 -54.60 22.08 37.12
N ILE A 522 -54.66 23.14 37.90
CA ILE A 522 -55.52 23.27 39.09
C ILE A 522 -56.93 23.62 38.59
N GLY A 523 -57.94 22.92 39.09
CA GLY A 523 -59.36 23.16 38.79
C GLY A 523 -59.92 24.42 39.43
#